data_AF-A0A351GFE8-F1
#
_entry.id   AF-A0A351GFE8-F1
#
_cell.length_a   1.000
_cell.length_b   1.000
_cell.length_c   1.000
_cell.angle_alpha   90.00
_cell.angle_beta   90.00
_cell.angle_gamma   90.00
#
_symmetry.space_group_name_H-M   'P 1'
#
loop_
_entity.id
_entity.type
_entity.pdbx_description
1 polymer ?
#
loop_
_entity_poly.entity_id
_entity_poly.type
_entity_poly.pdbx_seq_one_letter_code
_entity_poly.pdbx_strand_id
1 'polypeptide(L)'
;ETSLESEEDLLGLMEQQTAEKADSMLEGWIKNLPPKAQAYLGLIEDGVDADMSVGLVESKAFVENLSAQSPSEDLESAYRLYLSNLGMSEEEISEEVEEAKDLSKLSDKALKAKPKLVAAIGKEEANAKNVIAQRARQEQEQRDEYIKTLENSIETSNELIAGMKLTPKMKEKIKDSFMIAVEEKDGVPLNQVNANRTRNPQAFDILLHYYTQLGLFNINEKGVAKPDISALRRKVTSDTTNSLLDIVTEKQSKGEVSSKTSSFIDKLSKINS
;
A
#
# COMPACT_ATOMS: atom_id res chain seq x y z
N GLU A 1 20.30 -13.38 31.79
CA GLU A 1 19.18 -13.79 32.65
C GLU A 1 17.97 -12.99 32.24
N THR A 2 17.05 -13.59 31.49
CA THR A 2 15.74 -13.01 31.19
C THR A 2 14.83 -13.30 32.38
N SER A 3 14.43 -12.25 33.10
CA SER A 3 13.46 -12.35 34.20
C SER A 3 12.11 -12.77 33.59
N LEU A 4 11.66 -13.99 33.87
CA LEU A 4 10.34 -14.49 33.50
C LEU A 4 9.35 -14.00 34.57
N GLU A 5 8.69 -12.87 34.33
CA GLU A 5 7.83 -12.22 35.33
C GLU A 5 6.34 -12.50 35.13
N SER A 6 5.91 -13.09 34.01
CA SER A 6 4.50 -13.40 33.77
C SER A 6 4.25 -14.64 32.89
N GLU A 7 3.02 -15.17 32.95
CA GLU A 7 2.53 -16.27 32.09
C GLU A 7 2.50 -15.85 30.60
N GLU A 8 2.30 -14.55 30.32
CA GLU A 8 2.41 -13.95 28.98
C GLU A 8 3.85 -13.99 28.44
N ASP A 9 4.87 -13.74 29.26
CA ASP A 9 6.28 -13.84 28.83
C ASP A 9 6.67 -15.28 28.47
N LEU A 10 6.10 -16.26 29.18
CA LEU A 10 6.28 -17.68 28.92
C LEU A 10 5.61 -18.11 27.61
N LEU A 11 4.39 -17.64 27.35
CA LEU A 11 3.68 -17.88 26.09
C LEU A 11 4.40 -17.23 24.91
N GLY A 12 4.88 -15.99 25.05
CA GLY A 12 5.65 -15.31 24.02
C GLY A 12 6.95 -16.03 23.66
N LEU A 13 7.68 -16.55 24.67
CA LEU A 13 8.88 -17.36 24.45
C LEU A 13 8.56 -18.71 23.78
N MET A 14 7.43 -19.34 24.13
CA MET A 14 6.99 -20.59 23.49
C MET A 14 6.58 -20.37 22.03
N GLU A 15 5.89 -19.28 21.72
CA GLU A 15 5.55 -18.89 20.35
C GLU A 15 6.81 -18.62 19.54
N GLN A 16 7.77 -17.87 20.09
CA GLN A 16 9.04 -17.60 19.44
C GLN A 16 9.82 -18.89 19.16
N GLN A 17 9.97 -19.79 20.15
CA GLN A 17 10.63 -21.08 19.92
C GLN A 17 9.91 -21.96 18.88
N THR A 18 8.58 -21.89 18.84
CA THR A 18 7.80 -22.65 17.87
C THR A 18 8.01 -22.10 16.46
N ALA A 19 8.05 -20.77 16.30
CA ALA A 19 8.37 -20.09 15.05
C ALA A 19 9.80 -20.42 14.58
N GLU A 20 10.80 -20.25 15.45
CA GLU A 20 12.21 -20.57 15.14
C GLU A 20 12.40 -22.03 14.71
N LYS A 21 11.70 -22.97 15.37
CA LYS A 21 11.73 -24.38 15.00
C LYS A 21 11.05 -24.64 13.67
N ALA A 22 9.93 -23.97 13.39
CA ALA A 22 9.24 -24.07 12.12
C ALA A 22 10.12 -23.54 10.97
N ASP A 23 10.77 -22.39 11.15
CA ASP A 23 11.69 -21.81 10.18
C ASP A 23 12.88 -22.73 9.92
N SER A 24 13.48 -23.28 10.98
CA SER A 24 14.58 -24.25 10.84
C SER A 24 14.16 -25.51 10.08
N MET A 25 12.94 -26.02 10.31
CA MET A 25 12.39 -27.15 9.57
C MET A 25 12.13 -26.80 8.10
N LEU A 26 11.62 -25.60 7.82
CA LEU A 26 11.38 -25.10 6.47
C LEU A 26 12.69 -24.96 5.69
N GLU A 27 13.70 -24.32 6.26
CA GLU A 27 15.03 -24.21 5.64
C GLU A 27 15.63 -25.58 5.35
N GLY A 28 15.51 -26.51 6.31
CA GLY A 28 15.97 -27.88 6.16
C GLY A 28 15.26 -28.59 5.00
N TRP A 29 13.96 -28.36 4.83
CA TRP A 29 13.18 -28.89 3.71
C TRP A 29 13.62 -28.27 2.37
N ILE A 30 13.76 -26.94 2.30
CA ILE A 30 14.20 -26.22 1.10
C ILE A 30 15.58 -26.72 0.64
N LYS A 31 16.54 -26.86 1.57
CA LYS A 31 17.91 -27.36 1.28
C LYS A 31 17.94 -28.78 0.69
N ASN A 32 16.89 -29.58 0.92
CA ASN A 32 16.78 -30.94 0.39
C ASN A 32 16.07 -31.01 -0.97
N LEU A 33 15.54 -29.90 -1.48
CA LEU A 33 14.90 -29.87 -2.80
C LEU A 33 15.94 -29.95 -3.93
N PRO A 34 15.53 -30.35 -5.15
CA PRO A 34 16.39 -30.25 -6.33
C PRO A 34 16.86 -28.80 -6.57
N PRO A 35 18.07 -28.56 -7.12
CA PRO A 35 18.60 -27.20 -7.34
C PRO A 35 17.67 -26.28 -8.12
N LYS A 36 16.95 -26.82 -9.10
CA LYS A 36 15.92 -26.09 -9.87
C LYS A 36 14.80 -25.56 -8.97
N ALA A 37 14.31 -26.38 -8.04
CA ALA A 37 13.25 -26.01 -7.12
C ALA A 37 13.74 -25.02 -6.05
N GLN A 38 14.98 -25.17 -5.57
CA GLN A 38 15.60 -24.20 -4.66
C GLN A 38 15.73 -22.82 -5.31
N ALA A 39 16.23 -22.77 -6.56
CA ALA A 39 16.38 -21.53 -7.31
C ALA A 39 15.04 -20.84 -7.57
N TYR A 40 14.01 -21.62 -7.92
CA TYR A 40 12.65 -21.11 -8.10
C TYR A 40 12.10 -20.50 -6.80
N LEU A 41 12.16 -21.24 -5.68
CA LEU A 41 11.65 -20.74 -4.40
C LEU A 41 12.40 -19.50 -3.94
N GLY A 42 13.72 -19.43 -4.12
CA GLY A 42 14.48 -18.23 -3.79
C GLY A 42 14.05 -16.99 -4.58
N LEU A 43 13.66 -17.14 -5.86
CA LEU A 43 13.13 -16.03 -6.65
C LEU A 43 11.75 -15.59 -6.18
N ILE A 44 10.89 -16.54 -5.81
CA ILE A 44 9.57 -16.25 -5.23
C ILE A 44 9.69 -15.53 -3.88
N GLU A 45 10.60 -15.98 -3.02
CA GLU A 45 10.90 -15.34 -1.73
C GLU A 45 11.42 -13.91 -1.92
N ASP A 46 12.23 -13.67 -2.95
CA ASP A 46 12.71 -12.34 -3.34
C ASP A 46 11.60 -11.46 -3.98
N GLY A 47 10.40 -12.01 -4.20
CA GLY A 47 9.22 -11.31 -4.74
C GLY A 47 9.14 -11.26 -6.26
N VAL A 48 9.95 -12.08 -6.97
CA VAL A 48 9.87 -12.23 -8.43
C VAL A 48 8.59 -12.99 -8.79
N ASP A 49 7.91 -12.58 -9.86
CA ASP A 49 6.68 -13.25 -10.27
C ASP A 49 6.94 -14.69 -10.70
N ALA A 50 5.92 -15.54 -10.55
CA ALA A 50 6.05 -16.98 -10.77
C ALA A 50 6.44 -17.33 -12.21
N ASP A 51 5.87 -16.65 -13.20
CA ASP A 51 6.13 -16.94 -14.62
C ASP A 51 7.56 -16.56 -15.00
N MET A 52 8.03 -15.39 -14.57
CA MET A 52 9.43 -14.97 -14.74
C MET A 52 10.40 -15.90 -14.00
N SER A 53 10.04 -16.33 -12.79
CA SER A 53 10.85 -17.26 -12.00
C SER A 53 11.00 -18.61 -12.70
N VAL A 54 9.92 -19.16 -13.27
CA VAL A 54 9.98 -20.37 -14.10
C VAL A 54 10.90 -20.14 -15.30
N GLY A 55 10.69 -19.06 -16.05
CA GLY A 55 11.48 -18.76 -17.25
C GLY A 55 12.99 -18.64 -16.98
N LEU A 56 13.38 -17.92 -15.92
CA LEU A 56 14.78 -17.75 -15.52
C LEU A 56 15.43 -19.08 -15.13
N VAL A 57 14.74 -19.85 -14.29
CA VAL A 57 15.25 -21.13 -13.77
C VAL A 57 15.35 -22.18 -14.88
N GLU A 58 14.39 -22.20 -15.80
CA GLU A 58 14.41 -23.09 -16.96
C GLU A 58 15.51 -22.73 -17.94
N SER A 59 15.65 -21.44 -18.27
CA SER A 59 16.70 -20.96 -19.15
C SER A 59 18.08 -21.27 -18.58
N LYS A 60 18.27 -21.05 -17.28
CA LYS A 60 19.52 -21.36 -16.58
C LYS A 60 19.83 -22.86 -16.62
N ALA A 61 18.86 -23.70 -16.26
CA ALA A 61 19.03 -25.15 -16.28
C ALA A 61 19.29 -25.69 -17.70
N PHE A 62 18.62 -25.15 -18.71
CA PHE A 62 18.84 -25.50 -20.12
C PHE A 62 20.29 -25.21 -20.52
N VAL A 63 20.76 -23.98 -20.30
CA VAL A 63 22.11 -23.56 -20.69
C VAL A 63 23.19 -24.29 -19.87
N GLU A 64 22.98 -24.48 -18.57
CA GLU A 64 23.95 -25.16 -17.69
C GLU A 64 24.12 -26.65 -18.03
N ASN A 65 23.05 -27.32 -18.48
CA ASN A 65 23.10 -28.73 -18.89
C ASN A 65 23.58 -28.94 -20.33
N LEU A 66 23.77 -27.86 -21.10
CA LEU A 66 24.25 -27.95 -22.48
C LEU A 66 25.65 -28.58 -22.54
N SER A 67 25.83 -29.59 -23.41
CA SER A 67 27.07 -30.33 -23.59
C SER A 67 27.28 -30.71 -25.06
N ALA A 68 28.47 -31.21 -25.42
CA ALA A 68 28.75 -31.66 -26.78
C ALA A 68 27.89 -32.86 -27.24
N GLN A 69 27.25 -33.56 -26.30
CA GLN A 69 26.35 -34.68 -26.57
C GLN A 69 24.87 -34.26 -26.57
N SER A 70 24.58 -32.98 -26.31
CA SER A 70 23.21 -32.47 -26.34
C SER A 70 22.60 -32.65 -27.74
N PRO A 71 21.28 -32.85 -27.85
CA PRO A 71 20.56 -32.85 -29.11
C PRO A 71 20.92 -31.65 -29.99
N SER A 72 20.95 -31.85 -31.30
CA SER A 72 21.27 -30.76 -32.25
C SER A 72 20.31 -29.58 -32.12
N GLU A 73 19.04 -29.85 -31.80
CA GLU A 73 18.01 -28.82 -31.58
C GLU A 73 18.33 -27.95 -30.35
N ASP A 74 18.87 -28.53 -29.28
CA ASP A 74 19.28 -27.81 -28.07
C ASP A 74 20.51 -26.93 -28.36
N LEU A 75 21.49 -27.48 -29.11
CA LEU A 75 22.68 -26.73 -29.52
C LEU A 75 22.31 -25.55 -30.43
N GLU A 76 21.38 -25.76 -31.36
CA GLU A 76 20.82 -24.70 -32.19
C GLU A 76 20.10 -23.65 -31.35
N SER A 77 19.20 -24.07 -30.47
CA SER A 77 18.42 -23.16 -29.62
C SER A 77 19.31 -22.29 -28.74
N ALA A 78 20.35 -22.88 -28.14
CA ALA A 78 21.33 -22.13 -27.35
C ALA A 78 22.12 -21.13 -28.20
N TYR A 79 22.54 -21.51 -29.41
CA TYR A 79 23.28 -20.60 -30.29
C TYR A 79 22.38 -19.46 -30.80
N ARG A 80 21.14 -19.75 -31.19
CA ARG A 80 20.12 -18.74 -31.53
C ARG A 80 19.88 -17.75 -30.39
N LEU A 81 19.67 -18.25 -29.17
CA LEU A 81 19.48 -17.42 -27.98
C LEU A 81 20.66 -16.48 -27.76
N TYR A 82 21.88 -16.97 -27.98
CA TYR A 82 23.09 -16.15 -27.85
C TYR A 82 23.15 -15.02 -28.89
N LEU A 83 22.87 -15.33 -30.15
CA LEU A 83 22.87 -14.33 -31.22
C LEU A 83 21.75 -13.29 -31.03
N SER A 84 20.57 -13.73 -30.56
CA SER A 84 19.49 -12.83 -30.13
C SER A 84 19.94 -11.90 -28.99
N ASN A 85 20.68 -12.42 -28.00
CA ASN A 85 21.24 -11.60 -26.92
C ASN A 85 22.30 -10.59 -27.39
N LEU A 86 22.88 -10.78 -28.59
CA LEU A 86 23.74 -9.79 -29.24
C LEU A 86 22.93 -8.71 -29.99
N GLY A 87 21.62 -8.89 -30.14
CA GLY A 87 20.72 -7.98 -30.86
C GLY A 87 20.66 -8.21 -32.37
N MET A 88 21.01 -9.41 -32.84
CA MET A 88 20.87 -9.78 -34.26
C MET A 88 19.40 -9.99 -34.64
N SER A 89 19.06 -9.74 -35.89
CA SER A 89 17.73 -10.03 -36.46
C SER A 89 17.52 -11.53 -36.71
N GLU A 90 16.27 -11.99 -36.80
CA GLU A 90 15.96 -13.41 -37.03
C GLU A 90 16.50 -13.94 -38.37
N GLU A 91 16.57 -13.07 -39.38
CA GLU A 91 17.19 -13.38 -40.66
C GLU A 91 18.69 -13.64 -40.50
N GLU A 92 19.42 -12.72 -39.86
CA GLU A 92 20.86 -12.87 -39.59
C GLU A 92 21.18 -14.06 -38.68
N ILE A 93 20.32 -14.32 -37.68
CA ILE A 93 20.44 -15.47 -36.79
C ILE A 93 20.30 -16.77 -37.59
N SER A 94 19.32 -16.84 -38.49
CA SER A 94 19.07 -18.04 -39.28
C SER A 94 20.21 -18.33 -40.25
N GLU A 95 20.74 -17.30 -40.92
CA GLU A 95 21.93 -17.42 -41.76
C GLU A 95 23.14 -17.94 -40.96
N GLU A 96 23.41 -17.37 -39.79
CA GLU A 96 24.56 -17.79 -38.97
C GLU A 96 24.45 -19.19 -38.38
N VAL A 97 23.23 -19.63 -38.10
CA VAL A 97 22.96 -20.98 -37.61
C VAL A 97 23.15 -21.99 -38.74
N GLU A 98 22.63 -21.72 -39.94
CA GLU A 98 22.81 -22.60 -41.10
C GLU A 98 24.29 -22.69 -41.51
N GLU A 99 25.03 -21.57 -41.53
CA GLU A 99 26.48 -21.61 -41.78
C GLU A 99 27.20 -22.47 -40.72
N ALA A 100 26.82 -22.33 -39.44
CA ALA A 100 27.40 -23.14 -38.38
C ALA A 100 27.08 -24.64 -38.53
N LYS A 101 25.92 -25.01 -39.08
CA LYS A 101 25.55 -26.40 -39.40
C LYS A 101 26.35 -26.92 -40.58
N ASP A 102 26.40 -26.17 -41.68
CA ASP A 102 27.12 -26.53 -42.91
C ASP A 102 28.62 -26.75 -42.65
N LEU A 103 29.20 -25.93 -41.77
CA LEU A 103 30.60 -26.06 -41.36
C LEU A 103 30.82 -27.07 -40.24
N SER A 104 29.79 -27.76 -39.76
CA SER A 104 29.84 -28.68 -38.61
C SER A 104 30.43 -28.04 -37.34
N LYS A 105 30.20 -26.74 -37.15
CA LYS A 105 30.68 -25.92 -36.02
C LYS A 105 29.61 -25.58 -35.00
N LEU A 106 28.36 -26.00 -35.20
CA LEU A 106 27.23 -25.66 -34.33
C LEU A 106 27.50 -25.99 -32.87
N SER A 107 27.96 -27.21 -32.58
CA SER A 107 28.31 -27.64 -31.21
C SER A 107 29.37 -26.73 -30.57
N ASP A 108 30.46 -26.45 -31.29
CA ASP A 108 31.54 -25.59 -30.79
C ASP A 108 31.07 -24.16 -30.53
N LYS A 109 30.26 -23.60 -31.44
CA LYS A 109 29.71 -22.25 -31.29
C LYS A 109 28.74 -22.17 -30.10
N ALA A 110 27.84 -23.13 -29.96
CA ALA A 110 26.89 -23.21 -28.84
C ALA A 110 27.60 -23.34 -27.48
N LEU A 111 28.61 -24.22 -27.38
CA LEU A 111 29.38 -24.40 -26.14
C LEU A 111 30.27 -23.19 -25.80
N LYS A 112 30.79 -22.48 -26.81
CA LYS A 112 31.48 -21.19 -26.60
C LYS A 112 30.52 -20.08 -26.14
N ALA A 113 29.26 -20.14 -26.56
CA ALA A 113 28.22 -19.20 -26.14
C ALA A 113 27.72 -19.47 -24.71
N LYS A 114 27.71 -20.74 -24.27
CA LYS A 114 27.27 -21.16 -22.93
C LYS A 114 27.69 -20.24 -21.77
N PRO A 115 28.98 -19.92 -21.53
CA PRO A 115 29.35 -19.04 -20.41
C PRO A 115 28.77 -17.62 -20.52
N LYS A 116 28.59 -17.10 -21.74
CA LYS A 116 27.98 -15.78 -21.96
C LYS A 116 26.48 -15.81 -21.71
N LEU A 117 25.82 -16.90 -22.09
CA LEU A 117 24.40 -17.12 -21.80
C LEU A 117 24.15 -17.24 -20.29
N VAL A 118 24.96 -18.02 -19.58
CA VAL A 118 24.88 -18.11 -18.10
C VAL A 118 25.03 -16.73 -17.46
N ALA A 119 26.01 -15.94 -17.92
CA ALA A 119 26.21 -14.58 -17.42
C ALA A 119 25.03 -13.64 -17.75
N ALA A 120 24.45 -13.75 -18.95
CA ALA A 120 23.28 -12.98 -19.35
C ALA A 120 22.05 -13.29 -18.48
N ILE A 121 21.78 -14.58 -18.26
CA ILE A 121 20.67 -15.03 -17.39
C ILE A 121 20.91 -14.57 -15.94
N GLY A 122 22.14 -14.67 -15.42
CA GLY A 122 22.48 -14.18 -14.09
C GLY A 122 22.30 -12.66 -13.94
N LYS A 123 22.56 -11.88 -15.00
CA LYS A 123 22.29 -10.44 -15.03
C LYS A 123 20.78 -10.15 -15.03
N GLU A 124 20.01 -10.91 -15.79
CA GLU A 124 18.55 -10.79 -15.81
C GLU A 124 17.93 -11.12 -14.45
N GLU A 125 18.39 -12.21 -13.81
CA GLU A 125 18.02 -12.59 -12.45
C GLU A 125 18.31 -11.45 -11.45
N ALA A 126 19.51 -10.88 -11.50
CA ALA A 126 19.88 -9.75 -10.64
C ALA A 126 19.04 -8.49 -10.91
N ASN A 127 18.73 -8.21 -12.18
CA ASN A 127 17.88 -7.08 -12.54
C ASN A 127 16.46 -7.25 -12.01
N ALA A 128 15.87 -8.45 -12.12
CA ALA A 128 14.55 -8.75 -11.58
C ALA A 128 14.48 -8.42 -10.08
N LYS A 129 15.44 -8.92 -9.30
CA LYS A 129 15.57 -8.65 -7.87
C LYS A 129 15.73 -7.15 -7.57
N ASN A 130 16.58 -6.46 -8.34
CA ASN A 130 16.81 -5.03 -8.16
C ASN A 130 15.55 -4.19 -8.43
N VAL A 131 14.75 -4.54 -9.45
CA VAL A 131 13.50 -3.82 -9.75
C VAL A 131 12.51 -3.95 -8.59
N ILE A 132 12.40 -5.13 -7.99
CA ILE A 132 11.52 -5.36 -6.84
C ILE A 132 12.00 -4.57 -5.62
N ALA A 133 13.30 -4.68 -5.30
CA ALA A 133 13.89 -3.93 -4.18
C ALA A 133 13.75 -2.42 -4.38
N GLN A 134 13.90 -1.92 -5.62
CA GLN A 134 13.72 -0.52 -5.95
C GLN A 134 12.26 -0.10 -5.82
N ARG A 135 11.30 -0.90 -6.29
CA ARG A 135 9.87 -0.62 -6.09
C ARG A 135 9.53 -0.57 -4.60
N ALA A 136 9.97 -1.54 -3.82
CA ALA A 136 9.74 -1.56 -2.37
C ALA A 136 10.31 -0.32 -1.68
N ARG A 137 11.53 0.10 -2.05
CA ARG A 137 12.13 1.36 -1.56
C ARG A 137 11.32 2.59 -1.98
N GLN A 138 10.92 2.67 -3.25
CA GLN A 138 10.11 3.79 -3.73
C GLN A 138 8.77 3.88 -3.02
N GLU A 139 8.10 2.74 -2.79
CA GLU A 139 6.85 2.70 -2.04
C GLU A 139 7.06 3.13 -0.58
N GLN A 140 8.16 2.72 0.05
CA GLN A 140 8.52 3.15 1.39
C GLN A 140 8.82 4.66 1.43
N GLU A 141 9.64 5.17 0.52
CA GLU A 141 9.97 6.60 0.42
C GLU A 141 8.71 7.45 0.18
N GLN A 142 7.80 7.01 -0.70
CA GLN A 142 6.52 7.68 -0.93
C GLN A 142 5.63 7.68 0.32
N ARG A 143 5.60 6.57 1.07
CA ARG A 143 4.87 6.50 2.34
C ARG A 143 5.46 7.46 3.37
N ASP A 144 6.78 7.48 3.51
CA ASP A 144 7.49 8.33 4.47
C ASP A 144 7.32 9.82 4.11
N GLU A 145 7.40 10.17 2.83
CA GLU A 145 7.16 11.52 2.34
C GLU A 145 5.71 11.97 2.58
N TYR A 146 4.74 11.08 2.32
CA TYR A 146 3.34 11.34 2.60
C TYR A 146 3.10 11.58 4.10
N ILE A 147 3.64 10.72 4.96
CA ILE A 147 3.56 10.85 6.42
C ILE A 147 4.15 12.19 6.88
N LYS A 148 5.35 12.53 6.40
CA LYS A 148 6.03 13.77 6.77
C LYS A 148 5.27 15.01 6.30
N THR A 149 4.72 14.98 5.09
CA THR A 149 3.88 16.06 4.57
C THR A 149 2.59 16.21 5.39
N LEU A 150 1.97 15.09 5.77
CA LEU A 150 0.77 15.08 6.61
C LEU A 150 1.05 15.69 7.99
N GLU A 151 2.11 15.23 8.67
CA GLU A 151 2.53 15.76 9.98
C GLU A 151 2.78 17.27 9.91
N ASN A 152 3.59 17.71 8.95
CA ASN A 152 3.88 19.13 8.75
C ASN A 152 2.60 19.94 8.46
N SER A 153 1.68 19.41 7.66
CA SER A 153 0.41 20.07 7.35
C SER A 153 -0.44 20.26 8.61
N ILE A 154 -0.54 19.24 9.46
CA ILE A 154 -1.29 19.31 10.73
C ILE A 154 -0.62 20.28 11.71
N GLU A 155 0.70 20.21 11.84
CA GLU A 155 1.47 21.04 12.79
C GLU A 155 1.43 22.52 12.42
N THR A 156 1.57 22.86 11.14
CA THR A 156 1.58 24.25 10.65
C THR A 156 0.18 24.85 10.51
N SER A 157 -0.87 24.02 10.45
CA SER A 157 -2.25 24.49 10.35
C SER A 157 -2.72 25.15 11.65
N ASN A 158 -3.09 26.42 11.58
CA ASN A 158 -3.70 27.13 12.72
C ASN A 158 -5.21 26.84 12.85
N GLU A 159 -5.89 26.72 11.71
CA GLU A 159 -7.33 26.44 11.61
C GLU A 159 -7.56 25.54 10.39
N LEU A 160 -8.37 24.48 10.52
CA LEU A 160 -8.83 23.67 9.38
C LEU A 160 -10.21 24.10 8.89
N ILE A 161 -10.98 24.72 9.78
CA ILE A 161 -12.30 25.27 9.51
C ILE A 161 -12.28 26.71 10.02
N ALA A 162 -12.72 27.65 9.19
CA ALA A 162 -12.62 29.07 9.50
C ALA A 162 -13.31 29.43 10.83
N GLY A 163 -12.55 30.05 11.72
CA GLY A 163 -13.01 30.44 13.06
C GLY A 163 -12.96 29.30 14.10
N MET A 164 -12.36 28.15 13.77
CA MET A 164 -12.07 27.07 14.71
C MET A 164 -10.56 26.81 14.78
N LYS A 165 -9.93 27.34 15.82
CA LYS A 165 -8.50 27.13 16.08
C LYS A 165 -8.19 25.71 16.48
N LEU A 166 -7.16 25.15 15.87
CA LEU A 166 -6.61 23.86 16.27
C LEU A 166 -5.79 24.02 17.54
N THR A 167 -6.22 23.35 18.59
CA THR A 167 -5.40 23.18 19.80
C THR A 167 -4.36 22.08 19.59
N PRO A 168 -3.25 22.05 20.35
CA PRO A 168 -2.26 20.96 20.27
C PRO A 168 -2.90 19.58 20.44
N LYS A 169 -3.82 19.43 21.40
CA LYS A 169 -4.57 18.18 21.64
C LYS A 169 -5.43 17.76 20.44
N MET A 170 -5.97 18.71 19.68
CA MET A 170 -6.72 18.40 18.45
C MET A 170 -5.78 17.95 17.33
N LYS A 171 -4.62 18.59 17.18
CA LYS A 171 -3.59 18.19 16.20
C LYS A 171 -3.10 16.77 16.46
N GLU A 172 -2.80 16.46 17.71
CA GLU A 172 -2.41 15.12 18.15
C GLU A 172 -3.50 14.09 17.82
N LYS A 173 -4.76 14.35 18.19
CA LYS A 173 -5.87 13.45 17.84
C LYS A 173 -6.05 13.23 16.33
N ILE A 174 -5.82 14.27 15.52
CA ILE A 174 -5.89 14.14 14.06
C ILE A 174 -4.75 13.23 13.59
N LYS A 175 -3.51 13.47 14.05
CA LYS A 175 -2.33 12.64 13.74
C LYS A 175 -2.57 11.18 14.12
N ASP A 176 -3.02 10.93 15.34
CA ASP A 176 -3.32 9.59 15.84
C ASP A 176 -4.36 8.88 14.98
N SER A 177 -5.38 9.60 14.50
CA SER A 177 -6.42 8.99 13.64
C SER A 177 -5.89 8.48 12.29
N PHE A 178 -4.75 8.99 11.82
CA PHE A 178 -4.07 8.52 10.62
C PHE A 178 -3.07 7.41 10.91
N MET A 179 -2.33 7.52 12.02
CA MET A 179 -1.14 6.71 12.31
C MET A 179 -1.40 5.49 13.20
N ILE A 180 -2.35 5.59 14.12
CA ILE A 180 -2.60 4.55 15.12
C ILE A 180 -3.65 3.59 14.58
N ALA A 181 -3.26 2.31 14.49
CA ALA A 181 -4.18 1.23 14.21
C ALA A 181 -5.13 1.04 15.40
N VAL A 182 -6.42 0.98 15.12
CA VAL A 182 -7.46 0.71 16.13
C VAL A 182 -8.03 -0.69 16.03
N GLU A 183 -7.89 -1.32 14.86
CA GLU A 183 -8.31 -2.69 14.56
C GLU A 183 -7.35 -3.33 13.56
N GLU A 184 -7.33 -4.65 13.52
CA GLU A 184 -6.65 -5.44 12.50
C GLU A 184 -7.68 -6.30 11.77
N LYS A 185 -7.60 -6.34 10.44
CA LYS A 185 -8.46 -7.20 9.62
C LYS A 185 -7.62 -7.88 8.54
N ASP A 186 -7.69 -9.20 8.48
CA ASP A 186 -6.95 -10.01 7.50
C ASP A 186 -5.43 -9.73 7.50
N GLY A 187 -4.86 -9.48 8.69
CA GLY A 187 -3.44 -9.15 8.87
C GLY A 187 -3.08 -7.70 8.50
N VAL A 188 -4.07 -6.87 8.12
CA VAL A 188 -3.85 -5.46 7.76
C VAL A 188 -4.28 -4.56 8.91
N PRO A 189 -3.36 -3.76 9.49
CA PRO A 189 -3.71 -2.78 10.51
C PRO A 189 -4.54 -1.64 9.92
N LEU A 190 -5.68 -1.33 10.56
CA LEU A 190 -6.61 -0.30 10.13
C LEU A 190 -6.65 0.85 11.13
N ASN A 191 -6.41 2.07 10.65
CA ASN A 191 -6.65 3.27 11.41
C ASN A 191 -8.17 3.56 11.57
N GLN A 192 -8.52 4.52 12.42
CA GLN A 192 -9.92 4.79 12.79
C GLN A 192 -10.86 5.04 11.61
N VAL A 193 -10.39 5.76 10.58
CA VAL A 193 -11.18 6.08 9.38
C VAL A 193 -11.38 4.83 8.53
N ASN A 194 -10.30 4.06 8.32
CA ASN A 194 -10.32 2.84 7.51
C ASN A 194 -11.14 1.72 8.18
N ALA A 195 -11.09 1.59 9.50
CA ALA A 195 -11.93 0.67 10.26
C ALA A 195 -13.42 0.98 10.05
N ASN A 196 -13.83 2.25 10.19
CA ASN A 196 -15.22 2.66 9.97
C ASN A 196 -15.69 2.37 8.53
N ARG A 197 -14.85 2.67 7.53
CA ARG A 197 -15.15 2.38 6.13
C ARG A 197 -15.28 0.88 5.88
N THR A 198 -14.42 0.06 6.49
CA THR A 198 -14.42 -1.40 6.31
C THR A 198 -15.65 -2.07 6.94
N ARG A 199 -16.12 -1.58 8.09
CA ARG A 199 -17.30 -2.13 8.77
C ARG A 199 -18.58 -1.90 7.95
N ASN A 200 -18.74 -0.72 7.35
CA ASN A 200 -19.89 -0.44 6.48
C ASN A 200 -19.51 0.59 5.39
N PRO A 201 -19.06 0.13 4.21
CA PRO A 201 -18.62 1.02 3.14
C PRO A 201 -19.73 1.94 2.63
N GLN A 202 -20.95 1.41 2.50
CA GLN A 202 -22.10 2.14 1.97
C GLN A 202 -22.50 3.30 2.89
N ALA A 203 -22.57 3.04 4.20
CA ALA A 203 -22.90 4.08 5.18
C ALA A 203 -21.80 5.15 5.24
N PHE A 204 -20.53 4.74 5.15
CA PHE A 204 -19.40 5.67 5.11
C PHE A 204 -19.49 6.62 3.89
N ASP A 205 -19.72 6.07 2.70
CA ASP A 205 -19.82 6.85 1.47
C ASP A 205 -21.02 7.80 1.50
N ILE A 206 -22.18 7.34 1.98
CA ILE A 206 -23.37 8.19 2.18
C ILE A 206 -23.05 9.37 3.10
N LEU A 207 -22.38 9.12 4.22
CA LEU A 207 -21.97 10.17 5.16
C LEU A 207 -20.97 11.14 4.52
N LEU A 208 -19.99 10.63 3.78
CA LEU A 208 -19.02 11.46 3.08
C LEU A 208 -19.71 12.39 2.07
N HIS A 209 -20.60 11.85 1.23
CA HIS A 209 -21.38 12.65 0.28
C HIS A 209 -22.27 13.67 0.99
N TYR A 210 -22.93 13.29 2.09
CA TYR A 210 -23.74 14.20 2.88
C TYR A 210 -22.91 15.35 3.47
N TYR A 211 -21.75 15.07 4.05
CA TYR A 211 -20.86 16.10 4.59
C TYR A 211 -20.26 17.00 3.51
N THR A 212 -20.00 16.47 2.31
CA THR A 212 -19.63 17.28 1.13
C THR A 212 -20.75 18.23 0.74
N GLN A 213 -22.02 17.77 0.69
CA GLN A 213 -23.17 18.63 0.40
C GLN A 213 -23.38 19.72 1.45
N LEU A 214 -23.05 19.44 2.72
CA LEU A 214 -23.04 20.44 3.79
C LEU A 214 -21.89 21.46 3.68
N GLY A 215 -20.94 21.25 2.77
CA GLY A 215 -19.76 22.09 2.58
C GLY A 215 -18.58 21.75 3.48
N LEU A 216 -18.66 20.69 4.28
CA LEU A 216 -17.61 20.32 5.25
C LEU A 216 -16.37 19.70 4.60
N PHE A 217 -16.53 19.11 3.41
CA PHE A 217 -15.44 18.53 2.61
C PHE A 217 -15.24 19.29 1.28
N ASN A 218 -15.22 20.63 1.35
CA ASN A 218 -14.94 21.47 0.19
C ASN A 218 -13.43 21.59 -0.04
N ILE A 219 -12.96 21.16 -1.21
CA ILE A 219 -11.57 21.32 -1.67
C ILE A 219 -11.62 22.07 -2.99
N ASN A 220 -10.86 23.15 -3.13
CA ASN A 220 -10.85 23.93 -4.37
C ASN A 220 -10.00 23.25 -5.47
N GLU A 221 -10.03 23.78 -6.69
CA GLU A 221 -9.25 23.28 -7.83
C GLU A 221 -7.73 23.24 -7.59
N LYS A 222 -7.24 23.98 -6.60
CA LYS A 222 -5.83 24.00 -6.20
C LYS A 222 -5.51 22.99 -5.09
N GLY A 223 -6.46 22.12 -4.73
CA GLY A 223 -6.30 21.12 -3.67
C GLY A 223 -6.36 21.67 -2.25
N VAL A 224 -6.75 22.94 -2.06
CA VAL A 224 -6.81 23.56 -0.73
C VAL A 224 -8.19 23.35 -0.12
N ALA A 225 -8.23 22.71 1.05
CA ALA A 225 -9.46 22.54 1.83
C ALA A 225 -10.00 23.90 2.31
N LYS A 226 -11.29 24.14 2.05
CA LYS A 226 -12.06 25.29 2.53
C LYS A 226 -13.43 24.85 3.03
N PRO A 227 -13.50 24.12 4.16
CA PRO A 227 -14.78 23.72 4.76
C PRO A 227 -15.66 24.94 5.08
N ASP A 228 -16.96 24.82 4.81
CA ASP A 228 -17.98 25.79 5.16
C ASP A 228 -18.94 25.20 6.20
N ILE A 229 -19.00 25.83 7.39
CA ILE A 229 -19.90 25.44 8.48
C ILE A 229 -21.16 26.31 8.55
N SER A 230 -21.41 27.17 7.57
CA SER A 230 -22.56 28.09 7.57
C SER A 230 -23.89 27.35 7.69
N ALA A 231 -24.02 26.19 7.03
CA ALA A 231 -25.21 25.35 7.15
C ALA A 231 -25.42 24.84 8.59
N LEU A 232 -24.35 24.39 9.25
CA LEU A 232 -24.40 23.95 10.66
C LEU A 232 -24.71 25.12 11.60
N ARG A 233 -24.07 26.28 11.40
CA ARG A 233 -24.33 27.48 12.21
C ARG A 233 -25.79 27.90 12.13
N ARG A 234 -26.37 27.97 10.93
CA ARG A 234 -27.79 28.29 10.74
C ARG A 234 -28.69 27.32 11.49
N LYS A 235 -28.42 26.02 11.39
CA LYS A 235 -29.22 24.99 12.08
C LYS A 235 -29.16 25.12 13.60
N VAL A 236 -27.95 25.22 14.16
CA VAL A 236 -27.76 25.40 15.62
C VAL A 236 -28.41 26.69 16.12
N THR A 237 -28.30 27.80 15.37
CA THR A 237 -28.97 29.05 15.71
C THR A 237 -30.49 28.88 15.69
N SER A 238 -31.04 28.20 14.68
CA SER A 238 -32.48 27.93 14.58
C SER A 238 -32.98 27.08 15.76
N ASP A 239 -32.31 25.96 16.06
CA ASP A 239 -32.66 25.05 17.16
C ASP A 239 -32.58 25.73 18.53
N THR A 240 -31.53 26.54 18.75
CA THR A 240 -31.36 27.31 20.00
C THR A 240 -32.42 28.40 20.11
N THR A 241 -32.74 29.08 19.00
CA THR A 241 -33.78 30.13 18.98
C THR A 241 -35.15 29.53 19.24
N ASN A 242 -35.47 28.37 18.66
CA ASN A 242 -36.71 27.63 18.92
C ASN A 242 -36.79 27.17 20.37
N SER A 243 -35.72 26.58 20.92
CA SER A 243 -35.69 26.14 22.32
C SER A 243 -35.87 27.32 23.29
N LEU A 244 -35.27 28.48 23.00
CA LEU A 244 -35.47 29.70 23.78
C LEU A 244 -36.91 30.22 23.63
N LEU A 245 -37.47 30.20 22.42
CA LEU A 245 -38.85 30.59 22.17
C LEU A 245 -39.82 29.72 22.97
N ASP A 246 -39.62 28.41 23.01
CA ASP A 246 -40.44 27.46 23.76
C ASP A 246 -40.39 27.74 25.27
N ILE A 247 -39.19 27.85 25.84
CA ILE A 247 -39.00 28.17 27.27
C ILE A 247 -39.66 29.50 27.64
N VAL A 248 -39.51 30.51 26.78
CA VAL A 248 -40.03 31.84 27.08
C VAL A 248 -41.56 31.89 26.88
N THR A 249 -42.10 31.21 25.88
CA THR A 249 -43.55 31.07 25.67
C THR A 249 -44.21 30.32 26.82
N GLU A 250 -43.56 29.27 27.34
CA GLU A 250 -44.00 28.55 28.53
C GLU A 250 -44.07 29.48 29.75
N LYS A 251 -43.01 30.27 30.00
CA LYS A 251 -43.00 31.26 31.10
C LYS A 251 -44.04 32.37 30.91
N GLN A 252 -44.29 32.80 29.68
CA GLN A 252 -45.32 33.80 29.37
C GLN A 252 -46.72 33.25 29.65
N SER A 253 -46.98 31.99 29.30
CA SER A 253 -48.26 31.31 29.60
C SER A 253 -48.51 31.16 31.11
N LYS A 254 -47.44 31.12 31.91
CA LYS A 254 -47.47 31.09 33.39
C LYS A 254 -47.54 32.49 34.03
N GLY A 255 -47.56 33.56 33.24
CA GLY A 255 -47.65 34.94 33.74
C GLY A 255 -46.38 35.49 34.40
N GLU A 256 -45.24 34.82 34.21
CA GLU A 256 -43.97 35.12 34.91
C GLU A 256 -43.06 36.09 34.12
N VAL A 257 -43.58 36.76 33.07
CA VAL A 257 -42.77 37.45 32.07
C VAL A 257 -43.15 38.92 31.95
N SER A 258 -42.16 39.82 32.03
CA SER A 258 -42.38 41.27 31.93
C SER A 258 -42.69 41.73 30.50
N SER A 259 -43.35 42.88 30.35
CA SER A 259 -43.68 43.48 29.04
C SER A 259 -42.48 43.75 28.13
N LYS A 260 -41.28 43.98 28.70
CA LYS A 260 -40.03 44.13 27.92
C LYS A 260 -39.60 42.80 27.28
N THR A 261 -39.83 41.70 27.96
CA THR A 261 -39.52 40.36 27.47
C THR A 261 -40.49 39.96 26.36
N SER A 262 -41.77 40.35 26.43
CA SER A 262 -42.73 40.17 25.32
C SER A 262 -42.29 40.86 24.02
N SER A 263 -41.74 42.08 24.11
CA SER A 263 -41.22 42.80 22.94
C SER A 263 -39.97 42.17 22.32
N PHE A 264 -39.23 41.38 23.11
CA PHE A 264 -38.06 40.61 22.66
C PHE A 264 -38.50 39.31 21.98
N ILE A 265 -39.54 38.64 22.48
CA ILE A 265 -40.16 37.45 21.86
C ILE A 265 -40.66 37.77 20.45
N ASP A 266 -41.36 38.90 20.28
CA ASP A 266 -41.85 39.35 18.96
C ASP A 266 -40.74 39.66 17.95
N LYS A 267 -39.53 39.96 18.43
CA LYS A 267 -38.35 40.14 17.57
C LYS A 267 -37.69 38.81 17.22
N LEU A 268 -37.64 37.87 18.17
CA LEU A 268 -37.10 36.53 17.94
C LEU A 268 -37.98 35.70 16.98
N SER A 269 -39.30 35.80 17.09
CA SER A 269 -40.24 35.09 16.19
C SER A 269 -40.11 35.57 14.75
N LYS A 270 -39.85 36.87 14.52
CA LYS A 270 -39.62 37.47 13.19
C LYS A 270 -38.27 37.12 12.57
N ILE A 271 -37.30 36.65 13.35
CA ILE A 271 -35.99 36.22 12.85
C ILE A 271 -36.07 34.77 12.33
N ASN A 272 -37.04 33.98 12.79
CA ASN A 272 -37.23 32.56 12.43
C ASN A 272 -38.32 32.31 11.37
N SER A 273 -39.02 33.35 10.91
CA SER A 273 -40.00 33.34 9.82
C SER A 273 -39.40 33.85 8.52
#